data_AF-A0A7K9E9F3-F1
#
_entry.id   AF-A0A7K9E9F3-F1
#
_cell.length_a   1.000
_cell.length_b   1.000
_cell.length_c   1.000
_cell.angle_alpha   90.00
_cell.angle_beta   90.00
_cell.angle_gamma   90.00
#
_symmetry.space_group_name_H-M   'P 1'
#
loop_
_entity.id
_entity.type
_entity.pdbx_description
1 polymer ?
#
loop_
_entity_poly.entity_id
_entity_poly.type
_entity_poly.pdbx_seq_one_letter_code
_entity_poly.pdbx_strand_id
1 'polypeptide(L)'
;VRGPPLAGAFKERPAKPTAFRKFYERGDFPIALQHDTKGNKISWKVEIEKLDYHHYLPLFFDGLCETRFPYEFFAREGIHDMLEHGRNKILPVIPQLIIPIKNALNLRNRQVICITLKVLQHLLVSDDRVGRALVPYYRQILPVLNIFKNMNGEL
;
A
#
# COMPACT_ATOMS: atom_id res chain seq x y z
N VAL A 1 -16.06 -35.99 -22.71
CA VAL A 1 -14.72 -35.71 -22.15
C VAL A 1 -14.87 -34.56 -21.16
N ARG A 2 -14.44 -34.71 -19.90
CA ARG A 2 -14.47 -33.61 -18.91
C ARG A 2 -13.34 -32.64 -19.30
N GLY A 3 -13.67 -31.35 -19.47
CA GLY A 3 -12.69 -30.32 -19.79
C GLY A 3 -11.65 -30.12 -18.67
N PRO A 4 -10.56 -29.37 -18.94
CA PRO A 4 -9.54 -29.08 -17.94
C PRO A 4 -10.12 -28.30 -16.74
N PRO A 5 -9.53 -28.41 -15.54
CA PRO A 5 -9.97 -27.68 -14.36
C PRO A 5 -9.77 -26.17 -14.52
N LEU A 6 -10.55 -25.37 -13.80
CA LEU A 6 -10.43 -23.91 -13.81
C LEU A 6 -9.06 -23.47 -13.25
N ALA A 7 -8.34 -22.64 -14.00
CA ALA A 7 -7.02 -22.13 -13.61
C ALA A 7 -7.04 -21.17 -12.39
N GLY A 8 -8.20 -20.60 -12.04
CA GLY A 8 -8.33 -19.73 -10.86
C GLY A 8 -7.53 -18.43 -10.92
N ALA A 9 -7.19 -17.94 -12.12
CA ALA A 9 -6.35 -16.76 -12.33
C ALA A 9 -6.92 -15.47 -11.69
N PHE A 10 -8.24 -15.36 -11.57
CA PHE A 10 -8.94 -14.20 -11.01
C PHE A 10 -9.42 -14.41 -9.57
N LYS A 11 -9.25 -15.62 -9.01
CA LYS A 11 -9.71 -15.93 -7.65
C LYS A 11 -8.92 -15.10 -6.63
N GLU A 12 -9.63 -14.38 -5.77
CA GLU A 12 -9.04 -13.67 -4.64
C GLU A 12 -8.25 -14.62 -3.74
N ARG A 13 -7.18 -14.10 -3.15
CA ARG A 13 -6.30 -14.84 -2.24
C ARG A 13 -6.38 -14.24 -0.84
N PRO A 14 -6.35 -15.07 0.21
CA PRO A 14 -6.41 -14.56 1.58
C PRO A 14 -5.16 -13.74 1.90
N ALA A 15 -5.37 -12.63 2.61
CA ALA A 15 -4.28 -11.84 3.15
C ALA A 15 -3.57 -12.59 4.29
N LYS A 16 -2.24 -12.48 4.33
CA LYS A 16 -1.46 -12.92 5.49
C LYS A 16 -1.60 -11.89 6.61
N PRO A 17 -1.41 -12.27 7.88
CA PRO A 17 -1.31 -11.31 8.97
C PRO A 17 -0.22 -10.27 8.69
N THR A 18 -0.57 -8.99 8.78
CA THR A 18 0.36 -7.88 8.53
C THR A 18 1.13 -7.54 9.81
N ALA A 19 2.37 -7.07 9.65
CA ALA A 19 3.11 -6.39 10.71
C ALA A 19 2.40 -5.07 11.08
N PHE A 20 1.77 -4.40 10.11
CA PHE A 20 0.95 -3.20 10.36
C PHE A 20 -0.09 -3.43 11.46
N ARG A 21 -0.94 -4.45 11.33
CA ARG A 21 -2.01 -4.71 12.31
C ARG A 21 -1.44 -4.99 13.70
N LYS A 22 -0.35 -5.77 13.79
CA LYS A 22 0.31 -6.05 15.08
C LYS A 22 0.85 -4.80 15.75
N PHE A 23 1.48 -3.90 14.98
CA PHE A 23 2.02 -2.64 15.50
C PHE A 23 0.89 -1.68 15.92
N TYR A 24 -0.21 -1.67 15.16
CA TYR A 24 -1.39 -0.88 15.51
C TYR A 24 -2.03 -1.36 16.82
N GLU A 25 -2.26 -2.66 16.97
CA GLU A 25 -2.85 -3.26 18.17
C GLU A 25 -1.98 -3.06 19.42
N ARG A 26 -0.66 -3.00 19.26
CA ARG A 26 0.29 -2.69 20.34
C ARG A 26 0.34 -1.21 20.72
N GLY A 27 -0.21 -0.32 19.89
CA GLY A 27 -0.13 1.13 20.08
C GLY A 27 1.23 1.74 19.74
N ASP A 28 2.07 1.03 18.98
CA ASP A 28 3.44 1.44 18.64
C ASP A 28 3.48 2.53 17.54
N PHE A 29 2.37 2.76 16.83
CA PHE A 29 2.32 3.80 15.81
C PHE A 29 2.20 5.21 16.41
N PRO A 30 2.92 6.20 15.86
CA PRO A 30 2.81 7.60 16.24
C PRO A 30 1.57 8.28 15.64
N ILE A 31 0.44 7.58 15.57
CA ILE A 31 -0.81 8.07 14.98
C ILE A 31 -1.99 7.88 15.96
N ALA A 32 -3.00 8.73 15.84
CA ALA A 32 -4.27 8.61 16.56
C ALA A 32 -5.44 9.03 15.66
N LEU A 33 -6.66 8.59 16.01
CA LEU A 33 -7.86 9.04 15.31
C LEU A 33 -8.20 10.46 15.74
N GLN A 34 -8.32 11.38 14.78
CA GLN A 34 -8.88 12.70 15.01
C GLN A 34 -10.28 12.77 14.40
N HIS A 35 -11.29 12.93 15.25
CA HIS A 35 -12.64 13.27 14.80
C HIS A 35 -12.70 14.78 14.56
N ASP A 36 -12.76 15.18 13.29
CA ASP A 36 -13.14 16.54 12.90
C ASP A 36 -14.59 16.52 12.42
N THR A 37 -15.30 17.62 12.61
CA THR A 37 -16.65 17.88 12.08
C THR A 37 -16.75 17.73 10.56
N LYS A 38 -15.62 17.77 9.83
CA LYS A 38 -15.53 17.60 8.38
C LYS A 38 -15.18 16.17 7.92
N GLY A 39 -14.94 15.24 8.85
CA GLY A 39 -14.58 13.85 8.55
C GLY A 39 -13.47 13.30 9.46
N ASN A 40 -13.11 12.04 9.24
CA ASN A 40 -12.03 11.39 9.97
C ASN A 40 -10.68 11.80 9.38
N LYS A 41 -9.76 12.24 10.24
CA LYS A 41 -8.35 12.42 9.90
C LYS A 41 -7.48 11.63 10.87
N ILE A 42 -6.25 11.34 10.48
CA ILE A 42 -5.25 10.86 11.43
C ILE A 42 -4.48 12.04 11.99
N SER A 43 -4.20 12.02 13.30
CA SER A 43 -3.28 12.96 13.93
C SER A 43 -1.97 12.27 14.25
N TRP A 44 -0.87 12.93 13.90
CA TRP A 44 0.47 12.42 14.16
C TRP A 44 0.96 12.92 15.52
N LYS A 45 1.40 12.00 16.37
CA LYS A 45 2.00 12.31 17.69
C LYS A 45 3.42 12.85 17.57
N VAL A 46 4.07 12.61 16.43
CA VAL A 46 5.42 13.05 16.10
C VAL A 46 5.38 13.68 14.71
N GLU A 47 6.10 14.78 14.50
CA GLU A 47 6.24 15.40 13.18
C GLU A 47 6.72 14.38 12.15
N ILE A 48 6.05 14.31 11.00
CA ILE A 48 6.31 13.31 9.95
C ILE A 48 7.76 13.41 9.46
N GLU A 49 8.28 14.62 9.36
CA GLU A 49 9.65 14.93 8.93
C GLU A 49 10.70 14.39 9.90
N LYS A 50 10.35 14.06 11.15
CA LYS A 50 11.26 13.49 12.15
C LYS A 50 11.21 11.97 12.21
N LEU A 51 10.26 11.33 11.52
CA LEU A 51 10.13 9.87 11.51
C LEU A 51 11.30 9.19 10.78
N ASP A 52 11.61 7.96 11.21
CA ASP A 52 12.47 7.04 10.47
C ASP A 52 11.66 6.32 9.39
N TYR A 53 11.90 6.73 8.14
CA TYR A 53 11.19 6.18 6.98
C TYR A 53 11.61 4.74 6.66
N HIS A 54 12.80 4.30 7.07
CA HIS A 54 13.21 2.90 6.87
C HIS A 54 12.38 1.97 7.76
N HIS A 55 11.97 2.45 8.94
CA HIS A 55 11.11 1.69 9.84
C HIS A 55 9.63 1.83 9.48
N TYR A 56 9.11 3.05 9.41
CA TYR A 56 7.66 3.27 9.37
C TYR A 56 7.05 3.12 7.98
N LEU A 57 7.70 3.59 6.90
CA LEU A 57 7.08 3.58 5.58
C LEU A 57 6.81 2.14 5.08
N PRO A 58 7.74 1.17 5.22
CA PRO A 58 7.44 -0.23 4.89
C PRO A 58 6.34 -0.83 5.75
N LEU A 59 6.24 -0.48 7.04
CA LEU A 59 5.17 -0.94 7.92
C LEU A 59 3.80 -0.42 7.45
N PHE A 60 3.69 0.84 7.08
CA PHE A 60 2.47 1.41 6.52
C PHE A 60 2.11 0.73 5.18
N PHE A 61 3.08 0.53 4.29
CA PHE A 61 2.87 -0.18 3.01
C PHE A 61 2.45 -1.65 3.19
N ASP A 62 2.90 -2.33 4.26
CA ASP A 62 2.42 -3.68 4.59
C ASP A 62 0.91 -3.67 4.92
N GLY A 63 0.41 -2.56 5.46
CA GLY A 63 -1.00 -2.28 5.69
C GLY A 63 -1.85 -2.14 4.42
N LEU A 64 -1.28 -2.09 3.21
CA LEU A 64 -2.05 -2.09 1.95
C LEU A 64 -2.92 -3.34 1.79
N CYS A 65 -2.57 -4.44 2.47
CA CYS A 65 -3.36 -5.68 2.48
C CYS A 65 -4.59 -5.61 3.39
N GLU A 66 -4.72 -4.57 4.21
CA GLU A 66 -5.82 -4.40 5.15
C GLU A 66 -7.10 -3.95 4.43
N THR A 67 -8.23 -4.57 4.79
CA THR A 67 -9.57 -4.28 4.23
C THR A 67 -10.61 -4.01 5.30
N ARG A 68 -10.19 -3.98 6.58
CA ARG A 68 -11.10 -3.81 7.72
C ARG A 68 -10.82 -2.48 8.40
N PHE A 69 -11.89 -1.74 8.69
CA PHE A 69 -11.82 -0.60 9.59
C PHE A 69 -11.44 -1.06 11.02
N PRO A 70 -10.59 -0.32 11.75
CA PRO A 70 -9.95 0.95 11.37
C PRO A 70 -8.63 0.80 10.59
N TYR A 71 -8.10 -0.42 10.45
CA TYR A 71 -6.75 -0.66 9.93
C TYR A 71 -6.52 -0.12 8.53
N GLU A 72 -7.44 -0.38 7.59
CA GLU A 72 -7.29 0.09 6.21
C GLU A 72 -7.25 1.62 6.11
N PHE A 73 -7.96 2.33 6.99
CA PHE A 73 -8.01 3.78 7.02
C PHE A 73 -6.66 4.34 7.50
N PHE A 74 -6.17 3.87 8.64
CA PHE A 74 -4.86 4.31 9.16
C PHE A 74 -3.70 3.96 8.22
N ALA A 75 -3.74 2.80 7.58
CA ALA A 75 -2.71 2.42 6.62
C ALA A 75 -2.69 3.41 5.44
N ARG A 76 -3.85 3.69 4.84
CA ARG A 76 -3.96 4.56 3.66
C ARG A 76 -3.62 6.01 3.97
N GLU A 77 -4.19 6.58 5.02
CA GLU A 77 -3.91 7.96 5.41
C GLU A 77 -2.45 8.12 5.83
N GLY A 78 -1.89 7.12 6.54
CA GLY A 78 -0.49 7.14 6.95
C GLY A 78 0.48 7.11 5.76
N ILE A 79 0.20 6.27 4.75
CA ILE A 79 0.97 6.27 3.50
C ILE A 79 0.88 7.63 2.81
N HIS A 80 -0.33 8.16 2.66
CA HIS A 80 -0.55 9.44 1.97
C HIS A 80 0.26 10.56 2.63
N ASP A 81 0.12 10.74 3.94
CA ASP A 81 0.81 11.79 4.68
C ASP A 81 2.34 11.64 4.62
N MET A 82 2.86 10.41 4.71
CA MET A 82 4.30 10.16 4.61
C MET A 82 4.84 10.37 3.19
N LEU A 83 4.08 10.05 2.14
CA LEU A 83 4.52 10.33 0.77
C LEU A 83 4.49 11.83 0.46
N GLU A 84 3.52 12.56 1.00
CA GLU A 84 3.40 14.00 0.81
C GLU A 84 4.51 14.80 1.51
N HIS A 85 4.89 14.39 2.73
CA HIS A 85 5.86 15.12 3.56
C HIS A 85 7.25 14.49 3.61
N GLY A 86 7.46 13.32 3.00
CA GLY A 86 8.70 12.54 3.11
C GLY A 86 9.89 13.09 2.33
N ARG A 87 9.64 13.86 1.26
CA ARG A 87 10.69 14.50 0.43
C ARG A 87 11.82 13.51 0.07
N ASN A 88 13.07 13.85 0.41
CA ASN A 88 14.27 13.06 0.11
C ASN A 88 14.40 11.75 0.93
N LYS A 89 13.52 11.49 1.90
CA LYS A 89 13.53 10.25 2.70
C LYS A 89 12.87 9.05 2.01
N ILE A 90 12.11 9.28 0.94
CA ILE A 90 11.35 8.21 0.25
C ILE A 90 12.28 7.39 -0.66
N LEU A 91 13.14 8.06 -1.43
CA LEU A 91 14.02 7.42 -2.41
C LEU A 91 14.90 6.29 -1.83
N PRO A 92 15.55 6.43 -0.66
CA PRO A 92 16.35 5.35 -0.06
C PRO A 92 15.54 4.12 0.35
N VAL A 93 14.23 4.27 0.54
CA VAL A 93 13.36 3.22 1.10
C VAL A 93 12.67 2.38 0.01
N ILE A 94 12.72 2.81 -1.26
CA ILE A 94 12.09 2.12 -2.40
C ILE A 94 12.32 0.60 -2.42
N PRO A 95 13.54 0.06 -2.22
CA PRO A 95 13.76 -1.38 -2.22
C PRO A 95 12.92 -2.14 -1.18
N GLN A 96 12.63 -1.51 -0.03
CA GLN A 96 11.87 -2.10 1.08
C GLN A 96 10.36 -2.10 0.80
N LEU A 97 9.86 -1.23 -0.07
CA LEU A 97 8.44 -1.13 -0.41
C LEU A 97 7.99 -2.19 -1.42
N ILE A 98 8.93 -2.81 -2.15
CA ILE A 98 8.64 -3.73 -3.25
C ILE A 98 7.85 -4.96 -2.79
N ILE A 99 8.25 -5.56 -1.66
CA ILE A 99 7.59 -6.76 -1.14
C ILE A 99 6.17 -6.45 -0.63
N PRO A 100 5.93 -5.41 0.19
CA PRO A 100 4.58 -4.99 0.54
C PRO A 100 3.66 -4.72 -0.66
N ILE A 101 4.13 -3.96 -1.67
CA ILE A 101 3.36 -3.66 -2.88
C ILE A 101 3.01 -4.95 -3.61
N LYS A 102 4.00 -5.83 -3.83
CA LYS A 102 3.81 -7.12 -4.47
C LYS A 102 2.79 -7.98 -3.71
N ASN A 103 2.86 -8.00 -2.39
CA ASN A 103 1.94 -8.78 -1.56
C ASN A 103 0.50 -8.28 -1.71
N ALA A 104 0.28 -6.97 -1.62
CA ALA A 104 -1.03 -6.35 -1.77
C ALA A 104 -1.66 -6.64 -3.14
N LEU A 105 -0.91 -6.43 -4.23
CA LEU A 105 -1.39 -6.71 -5.58
C LEU A 105 -1.68 -8.21 -5.80
N ASN A 106 -0.88 -9.10 -5.20
CA ASN A 106 -1.08 -10.54 -5.32
C ASN A 106 -2.30 -11.09 -4.58
N LEU A 107 -2.97 -10.29 -3.74
CA LEU A 107 -4.26 -10.68 -3.16
C LEU A 107 -5.35 -10.85 -4.22
N ARG A 108 -5.19 -10.24 -5.40
CA ARG A 108 -6.18 -10.28 -6.49
C ARG A 108 -7.54 -9.69 -6.09
N ASN A 109 -7.58 -8.98 -4.95
CA ASN A 109 -8.75 -8.23 -4.50
C ASN A 109 -8.77 -6.88 -5.22
N ARG A 110 -9.89 -6.59 -5.90
CA ARG A 110 -10.00 -5.41 -6.77
C ARG A 110 -9.85 -4.09 -6.01
N GLN A 111 -10.43 -3.98 -4.82
CA GLN A 111 -10.32 -2.80 -3.98
C GLN A 111 -8.87 -2.55 -3.58
N VAL A 112 -8.16 -3.58 -3.09
CA VAL A 112 -6.74 -3.49 -2.72
C VAL A 112 -5.87 -3.11 -3.91
N ILE A 113 -6.12 -3.70 -5.10
CA ILE A 113 -5.39 -3.36 -6.33
C ILE A 113 -5.58 -1.88 -6.67
N CYS A 114 -6.82 -1.38 -6.70
CA CYS A 114 -7.11 0.02 -7.00
C CYS A 114 -6.44 0.98 -6.01
N ILE A 115 -6.48 0.68 -4.72
CA ILE A 115 -5.82 1.48 -3.68
C ILE A 115 -4.30 1.46 -3.88
N THR A 116 -3.72 0.27 -4.09
CA THR A 116 -2.28 0.11 -4.30
C THR A 116 -1.79 0.84 -5.55
N LEU A 117 -2.58 0.84 -6.64
CA LEU A 117 -2.27 1.59 -7.86
C LEU A 117 -2.30 3.11 -7.64
N LYS A 118 -3.26 3.63 -6.86
CA LYS A 118 -3.30 5.05 -6.47
C LYS A 118 -2.09 5.43 -5.61
N VAL A 119 -1.73 4.58 -4.65
CA VAL A 119 -0.52 4.75 -3.83
C VAL A 119 0.74 4.72 -4.68
N LEU A 120 0.83 3.83 -5.68
CA LEU A 120 1.93 3.80 -6.63
C LEU A 120 2.03 5.09 -7.44
N GLN A 121 0.90 5.64 -7.89
CA GLN A 121 0.89 6.94 -8.58
C GLN A 121 1.42 8.07 -7.68
N HIS A 122 0.97 8.13 -6.42
CA HIS A 122 1.46 9.11 -5.45
C HIS A 122 2.96 8.95 -5.17
N LEU A 123 3.41 7.71 -4.98
CA LEU A 123 4.82 7.38 -4.78
C LEU A 123 5.67 7.88 -5.95
N LEU A 124 5.22 7.69 -7.20
CA LEU A 124 5.94 8.10 -8.39
C LEU A 124 6.09 9.62 -8.54
N VAL A 125 5.14 10.40 -8.02
CA VAL A 125 5.18 11.87 -8.08
C VAL A 125 5.84 12.50 -6.86
N SER A 126 6.24 11.71 -5.85
CA SER A 126 6.83 12.21 -4.60
C SER A 126 8.28 12.72 -4.74
N ASP A 127 9.05 12.21 -5.72
CA ASP A 127 10.40 12.68 -6.09
C ASP A 127 10.74 12.19 -7.51
N ASP A 128 11.32 13.06 -8.35
CA ASP A 128 11.62 12.80 -9.76
C ASP A 128 12.48 11.53 -10.00
N ARG A 129 13.26 11.11 -9.00
CA ARG A 129 14.14 9.95 -9.09
C ARG A 129 13.44 8.65 -8.72
N VAL A 130 12.31 8.70 -8.02
CA VAL A 130 11.57 7.50 -7.58
C VAL A 130 11.12 6.66 -8.77
N GLY A 131 10.63 7.29 -9.84
CA GLY A 131 10.25 6.59 -11.06
C GLY A 131 11.39 5.77 -11.67
N ARG A 132 12.60 6.35 -11.72
CA ARG A 132 13.80 5.66 -12.21
C ARG A 132 14.23 4.53 -11.26
N ALA A 133 14.13 4.76 -9.96
CA ALA A 133 14.46 3.78 -8.93
C ALA A 133 13.54 2.54 -8.96
N LEU A 134 12.31 2.67 -9.46
CA LEU A 134 11.36 1.55 -9.54
C LEU A 134 11.58 0.62 -10.74
N VAL A 135 12.28 1.06 -11.79
CA VAL A 135 12.48 0.30 -13.04
C VAL A 135 13.02 -1.13 -12.80
N PRO A 136 14.05 -1.36 -11.95
CA PRO A 136 14.59 -2.70 -11.71
C PRO A 136 13.58 -3.68 -11.09
N TYR A 137 12.47 -3.17 -10.53
CA TYR A 137 11.47 -3.92 -9.79
C TYR A 137 10.17 -4.17 -10.59
N TYR A 138 10.05 -3.65 -11.81
CA TYR A 138 8.85 -3.84 -12.65
C TYR A 138 8.45 -5.31 -12.82
N ARG A 139 9.43 -6.20 -13.02
CA ARG A 139 9.21 -7.66 -13.10
C ARG A 139 8.56 -8.27 -11.85
N GLN A 140 8.62 -7.60 -10.70
CA GLN A 140 8.04 -8.09 -9.45
C GLN A 140 6.60 -7.61 -9.23
N ILE A 141 6.28 -6.40 -9.70
CA ILE A 141 5.00 -5.72 -9.41
C ILE A 141 4.01 -5.78 -10.58
N LEU A 142 4.48 -5.71 -11.83
CA LEU A 142 3.60 -5.63 -13.00
C LEU A 142 2.91 -6.93 -13.43
N PRO A 143 3.46 -8.15 -13.20
CA PRO A 143 2.85 -9.37 -13.75
C PRO A 143 1.39 -9.60 -13.36
N VAL A 144 1.01 -9.25 -12.13
CA VAL A 144 -0.38 -9.41 -11.66
C VAL A 144 -1.34 -8.42 -12.33
N LEU A 145 -0.87 -7.24 -12.73
CA LEU A 145 -1.69 -6.24 -13.41
C LEU A 145 -2.11 -6.71 -14.80
N ASN A 146 -1.33 -7.56 -15.47
CA ASN A 146 -1.71 -8.14 -16.76
C ASN A 146 -3.01 -8.96 -16.67
N ILE A 147 -3.31 -9.55 -15.51
CA ILE A 147 -4.56 -10.29 -15.28
C ILE A 147 -5.75 -9.33 -15.34
N PHE A 148 -5.61 -8.13 -14.79
CA PHE A 148 -6.71 -7.16 -14.58
C PHE A 148 -6.74 -6.02 -15.62
N LYS A 149 -5.76 -5.95 -16.53
CA LYS A 149 -5.55 -4.81 -17.46
C LYS A 149 -6.81 -4.43 -18.26
N ASN A 150 -7.60 -5.42 -18.66
CA ASN A 150 -8.79 -5.22 -19.49
C ASN A 150 -10.09 -5.26 -18.69
N MET A 151 -10.03 -5.34 -17.36
CA MET A 151 -11.21 -5.38 -16.49
C MET A 151 -11.78 -3.98 -16.24
N ASN A 152 -12.25 -3.34 -17.31
CA ASN A 152 -13.02 -2.11 -17.23
C ASN A 152 -14.49 -2.45 -16.97
N GLY A 153 -15.17 -1.69 -16.11
CA GLY A 153 -16.63 -1.75 -16.09
C GLY A 153 -17.17 -1.28 -17.44
N GLU A 154 -18.27 -1.86 -17.91
CA GLU A 154 -19.09 -1.17 -18.90
C GLU A 154 -19.51 0.16 -18.27
N LEU A 155 -19.16 1.28 -18.93
CA LEU A 155 -19.53 2.63 -18.50
C LEU A 155 -21.04 2.85 -18.69
#